data_AF-A0A0T9LQ38-F1
#
_entry.id   AF-A0A0T9LQ38-F1
#
_cell.length_a   1.000
_cell.length_b   1.000
_cell.length_c   1.000
_cell.angle_alpha   90.00
_cell.angle_beta   90.00
_cell.angle_gamma   90.00
#
_symmetry.space_group_name_H-M   'P 1'
#
loop_
_entity.id
_entity.type
_entity.pdbx_description
1 polymer ?
#
loop_
_entity_poly.entity_id
_entity_poly.type
_entity_poly.pdbx_seq_one_letter_code
_entity_poly.pdbx_strand_id
1 'polypeptide(L)'
;MPNLIILVFVGGAFGAMCREFIMLSVPRLADGFPMDIFVANIIAAFLLGLTTSFFKKDKINQYVHLMVGTGIMGGLSTFSSFVFGAVEMMKNPTGVLVSICYLVASLIVGFIAVELGLMIGPKEKPKDPQVASE
;
A
#
# COMPACT_ATOMS: atom_id res chain seq x y z
N MET A 1 -5.15 -9.82 23.04
CA MET A 1 -5.63 -8.57 22.40
C MET A 1 -4.62 -7.42 22.44
N PRO A 2 -4.05 -6.98 23.59
CA PRO A 2 -3.11 -5.84 23.62
C PRO A 2 -1.85 -6.06 22.75
N ASN A 3 -1.33 -7.29 22.69
CA ASN A 3 -0.17 -7.63 21.87
C ASN A 3 -0.39 -7.36 20.36
N LEU A 4 -1.64 -7.47 19.87
CA LEU A 4 -1.95 -7.20 18.46
C LEU A 4 -1.87 -5.70 18.14
N ILE A 5 -2.35 -4.86 19.07
CA ILE A 5 -2.29 -3.40 18.93
C ILE A 5 -0.83 -2.94 18.95
N ILE A 6 0.02 -3.53 19.80
CA ILE A 6 1.46 -3.20 19.86
C ILE A 6 2.12 -3.48 18.51
N LEU A 7 1.80 -4.60 17.84
CA LEU A 7 2.34 -4.90 16.52
C LEU A 7 1.91 -3.88 15.46
N VAL A 8 0.63 -3.49 15.47
CA VAL A 8 0.12 -2.45 14.57
C VAL A 8 0.77 -1.10 14.86
N PHE A 9 0.96 -0.75 16.14
CA PHE A 9 1.63 0.48 16.55
C PHE A 9 3.08 0.54 16.07
N VAL A 10 3.88 -0.50 16.34
CA VAL A 10 5.29 -0.56 15.93
C VAL A 10 5.40 -0.55 14.41
N GLY A 11 4.59 -1.37 13.73
CA GLY A 11 4.55 -1.40 12.26
C GLY A 11 4.13 -0.06 11.68
N GLY A 12 3.06 0.55 12.20
CA GLY A 12 2.55 1.85 11.75
C GLY A 12 3.54 2.98 11.94
N ALA A 13 4.21 3.04 13.09
CA ALA A 13 5.28 4.00 13.35
C ALA A 13 6.42 3.85 12.32
N PHE A 14 6.84 2.61 12.05
CA PHE A 14 7.86 2.34 11.03
C PHE A 14 7.39 2.73 9.62
N GLY A 15 6.16 2.38 9.24
CA GLY A 15 5.56 2.77 7.97
C GLY A 15 5.52 4.28 7.78
N ALA A 16 5.12 5.02 8.81
CA ALA A 16 5.06 6.47 8.79
C ALA A 16 6.46 7.11 8.64
N MET A 17 7.48 6.57 9.30
CA MET A 17 8.87 7.02 9.11
C MET A 17 9.35 6.77 7.68
N CYS A 18 9.06 5.60 7.10
CA CYS A 18 9.38 5.31 5.70
C CYS A 18 8.66 6.25 4.73
N ARG A 19 7.38 6.56 4.97
CA ARG A 19 6.63 7.55 4.20
C ARG A 19 7.29 8.92 4.27
N GLU A 20 7.66 9.38 5.46
CA GLU A 20 8.32 10.67 5.64
C GLU A 20 9.67 10.71 4.91
N PHE A 21 10.43 9.62 4.98
CA PHE A 21 11.68 9.50 4.23
C PHE A 21 11.46 9.60 2.72
N ILE A 22 10.42 8.96 2.17
CA ILE A 22 10.05 9.09 0.75
C ILE A 22 9.68 10.54 0.43
N MET A 23 8.90 11.21 1.30
CA MET A 23 8.49 12.61 1.10
C MET A 23 9.68 13.58 1.09
N LEU A 24 10.71 13.31 1.87
CA LEU A 24 11.93 14.11 1.88
C LEU A 24 12.86 13.81 0.70
N SER A 25 12.77 12.62 0.12
CA SER A 25 13.69 12.14 -0.92
C SER A 25 13.15 12.30 -2.34
N VAL A 26 11.83 12.21 -2.53
CA VAL A 26 11.16 12.30 -3.82
C VAL A 26 10.73 13.75 -4.08
N PRO A 27 11.28 14.43 -5.10
CA PRO A 27 10.89 15.79 -5.39
C PRO A 27 9.46 15.85 -5.90
N ARG A 28 8.76 16.95 -5.59
CA ARG A 28 7.51 17.29 -6.25
C ARG A 28 7.77 17.68 -7.70
N LEU A 29 6.88 17.27 -8.59
CA LEU A 29 6.98 17.67 -10.00
C LEU A 29 6.62 19.15 -10.16
N ALA A 30 7.16 19.76 -11.22
CA ALA A 30 7.00 21.21 -11.48
C ALA A 30 5.54 21.63 -11.73
N ASP A 31 4.68 20.68 -12.12
CA ASP A 31 3.24 20.86 -12.33
C ASP A 31 2.41 20.74 -11.04
N GLY A 32 3.06 20.54 -9.89
CA GLY A 32 2.43 20.38 -8.59
C GLY A 32 1.96 18.95 -8.28
N PHE A 33 2.23 17.97 -9.16
CA PHE A 33 1.86 16.58 -8.91
C PHE A 33 2.60 16.02 -7.67
N PRO A 34 1.88 15.50 -6.65
CA PRO A 34 2.47 14.96 -5.42
C PRO A 34 3.08 13.57 -5.66
N MET A 35 4.23 13.55 -6.34
CA MET A 35 4.92 12.31 -6.74
C MET A 35 5.38 11.49 -5.53
N ASP A 36 5.78 12.16 -4.46
CA ASP A 36 6.10 11.61 -3.16
C ASP A 36 4.96 10.74 -2.60
N ILE A 37 3.77 11.33 -2.47
CA ILE A 37 2.57 10.66 -1.93
C ILE A 37 2.11 9.55 -2.88
N PHE A 38 2.15 9.81 -4.20
CA PHE A 38 1.83 8.81 -5.21
C PHE A 38 2.68 7.55 -5.01
N VAL A 39 4.00 7.70 -5.00
CA VAL A 39 4.95 6.57 -4.86
C VAL A 39 4.74 5.82 -3.55
N ALA A 40 4.62 6.53 -2.42
CA ALA A 40 4.40 5.89 -1.12
C ALA A 40 3.12 5.03 -1.11
N ASN A 41 2.01 5.57 -1.64
CA ASN A 41 0.74 4.85 -1.73
C ASN A 41 0.81 3.63 -2.66
N ILE A 42 1.46 3.73 -3.81
CA ILE A 42 1.60 2.60 -4.75
C ILE A 42 2.47 1.48 -4.16
N ILE A 43 3.57 1.81 -3.50
CA ILE A 43 4.42 0.82 -2.82
C ILE A 43 3.62 0.12 -1.71
N ALA A 44 2.90 0.89 -0.89
CA ALA A 44 2.07 0.33 0.18
C ALA A 44 0.97 -0.59 -0.38
N ALA A 45 0.28 -0.18 -1.45
CA ALA A 45 -0.76 -0.96 -2.09
C ALA A 45 -0.23 -2.31 -2.62
N PHE A 46 0.90 -2.28 -3.34
CA PHE A 46 1.55 -3.49 -3.85
C PHE A 46 1.94 -4.46 -2.73
N LEU A 47 2.67 -3.97 -1.73
CA LEU A 47 3.17 -4.77 -0.63
C LEU A 47 2.04 -5.27 0.29
N LEU A 48 0.94 -4.52 0.42
CA LEU A 48 -0.27 -4.98 1.11
C LEU A 48 -0.91 -6.15 0.35
N GLY A 49 -1.05 -6.05 -0.97
CA GLY A 49 -1.52 -7.16 -1.81
C GLY A 49 -0.64 -8.40 -1.66
N LEU A 50 0.68 -8.23 -1.71
CA LEU A 50 1.66 -9.31 -1.54
C LEU A 50 1.53 -9.97 -0.16
N THR A 51 1.58 -9.18 0.92
CA THR A 51 1.47 -9.68 2.29
C THR A 51 0.14 -10.39 2.52
N THR A 52 -0.94 -9.89 1.93
CA THR A 52 -2.26 -10.53 1.99
C THR A 52 -2.28 -11.87 1.27
N SER A 53 -1.59 -12.00 0.13
CA SER A 53 -1.48 -13.27 -0.60
C SER A 53 -0.73 -14.33 0.20
N PHE A 54 0.36 -13.94 0.87
CA PHE A 54 1.09 -14.84 1.78
C PHE A 54 0.23 -15.28 2.97
N PHE A 55 -0.56 -14.37 3.54
CA PHE A 55 -1.44 -14.67 4.66
C PHE A 55 -2.57 -15.62 4.25
N LYS A 56 -3.26 -15.34 3.14
CA LYS A 56 -4.35 -16.19 2.60
C LYS A 56 -3.91 -17.62 2.26
N LYS A 57 -2.62 -17.86 2.10
CA LYS A 57 -2.03 -19.16 1.74
C LYS A 57 -1.25 -19.79 2.89
N ASP A 58 -1.51 -19.33 4.11
CA ASP A 58 -0.94 -19.83 5.36
C ASP A 58 0.60 -19.85 5.38
N LYS A 59 1.25 -18.97 4.60
CA LYS A 59 2.71 -18.84 4.57
C LYS A 59 3.25 -17.93 5.66
N ILE A 60 2.40 -17.01 6.14
CA ILE A 60 2.69 -16.15 7.29
C ILE A 60 1.50 -16.22 8.26
N ASN A 61 1.77 -16.04 9.54
CA ASN A 61 0.73 -16.02 10.56
C ASN A 61 0.07 -14.63 10.68
N GLN A 62 -0.99 -14.57 11.49
CA GLN A 62 -1.75 -13.34 11.73
C GLN A 62 -0.90 -12.21 12.31
N TYR A 63 0.10 -12.52 13.16
CA TYR A 63 0.95 -11.51 13.79
C TYR A 63 1.80 -10.76 12.75
N VAL A 64 2.41 -11.49 11.82
CA VAL A 64 3.17 -10.88 10.70
C VAL A 64 2.24 -10.08 9.80
N HIS A 65 1.06 -10.62 9.47
CA HIS A 65 0.10 -9.91 8.63
C HIS A 65 -0.40 -8.60 9.26
N LEU A 66 -0.65 -8.58 10.57
CA LEU A 66 -1.04 -7.36 11.30
C LEU A 66 0.11 -6.35 11.36
N MET A 67 1.32 -6.77 11.68
CA MET A 67 2.46 -5.87 11.77
C MET A 67 2.78 -5.24 10.42
N VAL A 68 2.85 -6.06 9.35
CA VAL A 68 3.24 -5.60 8.01
C VAL A 68 2.07 -4.97 7.27
N GLY A 69 0.97 -5.71 7.12
CA GLY A 69 -0.20 -5.29 6.35
C GLY A 69 -0.93 -4.12 7.01
N THR A 70 -1.45 -4.31 8.23
CA THR A 70 -2.18 -3.23 8.91
C THR A 70 -1.25 -2.14 9.43
N GLY A 71 -0.13 -2.52 10.05
CA GLY A 71 0.85 -1.58 10.60
C GLY A 71 1.64 -0.86 9.50
N ILE A 72 2.69 -1.49 8.97
CA ILE A 72 3.64 -0.83 8.06
C ILE A 72 2.94 -0.26 6.82
N MET A 73 2.09 -1.03 6.12
CA MET A 73 1.42 -0.50 4.92
C MET A 73 0.38 0.58 5.26
N GLY A 74 -0.30 0.45 6.41
CA GLY A 74 -1.22 1.47 6.90
C GLY A 74 -0.51 2.80 7.25
N GLY A 75 0.68 2.74 7.84
CA GLY A 75 1.50 3.93 8.13
C GLY A 75 2.23 4.50 6.91
N LEU A 76 2.60 3.64 5.96
CA LEU A 76 3.27 4.03 4.71
C LEU A 76 2.33 4.75 3.74
N SER A 77 1.07 4.30 3.69
CA SER A 77 0.04 4.94 2.87
C SER A 77 -0.63 6.10 3.59
N THR A 78 -1.20 7.03 2.82
CA THR A 78 -1.96 8.16 3.35
C THR A 78 -3.05 8.59 2.38
N PHE A 79 -4.31 8.42 2.79
CA PHE A 79 -5.46 8.93 2.04
C PHE A 79 -5.68 10.43 2.30
N SER A 80 -5.44 10.88 3.54
CA SER A 80 -5.65 12.28 3.92
C SER A 80 -4.71 13.22 3.17
N SER A 81 -3.41 12.88 3.08
CA SER A 81 -2.45 13.69 2.30
C SER A 81 -2.73 13.61 0.80
N PHE A 82 -3.17 12.46 0.30
CA PHE A 82 -3.57 12.27 -1.10
C PHE A 82 -4.72 13.23 -1.49
N VAL A 83 -5.83 13.22 -0.75
CA VAL A 83 -6.96 14.10 -1.05
C VAL A 83 -6.60 15.57 -0.81
N PHE A 84 -5.85 15.87 0.25
CA PHE A 84 -5.40 17.24 0.52
C PHE A 84 -4.54 17.79 -0.62
N GLY A 85 -3.59 17.02 -1.15
CA GLY A 85 -2.77 17.41 -2.29
C GLY A 85 -3.61 17.72 -3.54
N ALA A 86 -4.63 16.91 -3.83
CA ALA A 86 -5.56 17.16 -4.91
C ALA A 86 -6.35 18.47 -4.71
N VAL A 87 -6.90 18.69 -3.51
CA VAL A 87 -7.61 19.93 -3.17
C VAL A 87 -6.70 21.15 -3.34
N GLU A 88 -5.45 21.06 -2.90
CA GLU A 88 -4.49 22.16 -3.00
C GLU A 88 -4.18 22.52 -4.46
N MET A 89 -4.01 21.52 -5.33
CA MET A 89 -3.81 21.73 -6.77
C MET A 89 -5.02 22.37 -7.44
N MET A 90 -6.23 22.01 -7.03
CA MET A 90 -7.48 22.56 -7.58
C MET A 90 -7.70 24.03 -7.22
N LYS A 91 -6.97 24.60 -6.25
CA LYS A 91 -7.06 26.04 -5.92
C LYS A 91 -6.59 26.93 -7.06
N ASN A 92 -5.72 26.42 -7.94
CA ASN A 92 -5.26 27.13 -9.13
C ASN A 92 -5.97 26.56 -10.38
N PRO A 93 -6.53 27.40 -11.27
CA PRO A 93 -7.23 26.93 -12.47
C PRO A 93 -6.39 26.02 -13.37
N THR A 94 -5.07 26.26 -13.43
CA THR A 94 -4.11 25.46 -14.20
C THR A 94 -3.84 24.08 -13.60
N GLY A 95 -4.08 23.90 -12.29
CA GLY A 95 -3.83 22.64 -11.56
C GLY A 95 -5.00 21.65 -11.58
N VAL A 96 -6.19 22.07 -12.03
CA VAL A 96 -7.40 21.22 -12.01
C VAL A 96 -7.22 19.95 -12.85
N LEU A 97 -6.72 20.08 -14.08
CA LEU A 97 -6.51 18.92 -14.95
C LEU A 97 -5.47 17.95 -14.36
N VAL A 98 -4.34 18.47 -13.88
CA VAL A 98 -3.28 17.67 -13.25
C VAL A 98 -3.81 16.98 -11.99
N SER A 99 -4.66 17.65 -11.20
CA SER A 99 -5.28 17.05 -10.02
C SER A 99 -6.22 15.90 -10.38
N ILE A 100 -7.03 16.03 -11.43
CA ILE A 100 -7.90 14.94 -11.89
C ILE A 100 -7.05 13.76 -12.36
N CYS A 101 -6.00 14.03 -13.16
CA CYS A 101 -5.06 13.00 -13.58
C CYS A 101 -4.39 12.31 -12.38
N TYR A 102 -3.96 13.05 -11.36
CA TYR A 102 -3.41 12.52 -10.12
C TYR A 102 -4.38 11.58 -9.40
N LEU A 103 -5.63 12.02 -9.17
CA LEU A 103 -6.65 11.21 -8.51
C LEU A 103 -6.92 9.91 -9.27
N VAL A 104 -7.14 10.00 -10.58
CA VAL A 104 -7.45 8.85 -11.43
C VAL A 104 -6.26 7.90 -11.53
N ALA A 105 -5.06 8.42 -11.74
CA ALA A 105 -3.85 7.61 -11.82
C ALA A 105 -3.56 6.91 -10.49
N SER A 106 -3.68 7.59 -9.36
CA SER A 106 -3.49 6.97 -8.03
C SER A 106 -4.45 5.81 -7.79
N LEU A 107 -5.71 5.96 -8.18
CA LEU A 107 -6.70 4.88 -8.05
C LEU A 107 -6.36 3.72 -8.99
N ILE A 108 -6.22 3.97 -10.30
CA ILE A 108 -5.97 2.93 -11.29
C ILE A 108 -4.68 2.16 -10.98
N VAL A 109 -3.58 2.88 -10.78
CA VAL A 109 -2.28 2.27 -10.49
C VAL A 109 -2.30 1.59 -9.13
N GLY A 110 -3.00 2.15 -8.14
CA GLY A 110 -3.20 1.52 -6.83
C GLY A 110 -3.92 0.18 -6.93
N PHE A 111 -5.01 0.11 -7.68
CA PHE A 111 -5.74 -1.14 -7.94
C PHE A 111 -4.84 -2.18 -8.62
N ILE A 112 -4.15 -1.77 -9.69
CA ILE A 112 -3.22 -2.65 -10.41
C ILE A 112 -2.12 -3.16 -9.46
N ALA A 113 -1.56 -2.28 -8.61
CA ALA A 113 -0.52 -2.63 -7.67
C ALA A 113 -0.99 -3.71 -6.66
N VAL A 114 -2.19 -3.56 -6.09
CA VAL A 114 -2.75 -4.57 -5.18
C VAL A 114 -2.91 -5.92 -5.90
N GLU A 115 -3.51 -5.92 -7.09
CA GLU A 115 -3.72 -7.13 -7.89
C GLU A 115 -2.39 -7.83 -8.22
N LEU A 116 -1.38 -7.07 -8.66
CA LEU A 116 -0.05 -7.60 -8.91
C LEU A 116 0.57 -8.22 -7.65
N GLY A 117 0.44 -7.57 -6.50
CA GLY A 117 0.88 -8.12 -5.23
C GLY A 117 0.17 -9.45 -4.90
N LEU A 118 -1.14 -9.52 -5.12
CA LEU A 118 -1.93 -10.73 -4.91
C LEU A 118 -1.50 -11.88 -5.82
N MET A 119 -1.25 -11.58 -7.10
CA MET A 119 -0.86 -12.54 -8.14
C MET A 119 0.55 -13.11 -7.93
N ILE A 120 1.52 -12.28 -7.53
CA ILE A 120 2.92 -12.70 -7.32
C ILE A 120 3.07 -13.58 -6.09
N GLY A 121 2.18 -13.44 -5.11
CA GLY A 121 2.23 -14.25 -3.90
C GLY A 121 2.21 -15.76 -4.18
N PRO A 122 2.71 -16.56 -3.23
CA PRO A 122 3.10 -17.96 -3.41
C PRO A 122 1.99 -18.78 -4.06
N LYS A 123 2.24 -19.69 -5.00
CA LYS A 123 1.14 -20.51 -5.56
C LYS A 123 0.60 -21.49 -4.50
N GLU A 124 -0.66 -21.90 -4.63
CA GLU A 124 -1.19 -23.00 -3.80
C GLU A 124 -0.27 -24.22 -3.93
N LYS A 125 -0.03 -24.94 -2.83
CA LYS A 125 0.58 -26.26 -2.94
C LYS A 125 -0.41 -27.13 -3.73
N PRO A 126 0.04 -27.90 -4.75
CA PRO A 126 -0.78 -28.94 -5.33
C PRO A 126 -1.30 -29.82 -4.18
N LYS A 127 -2.62 -30.08 -4.14
CA LYS A 127 -3.13 -31.13 -3.26
C LYS A 127 -2.46 -32.43 -3.70
N ASP A 128 -1.78 -33.12 -2.78
CA ASP A 128 -1.21 -34.43 -3.06
C ASP A 128 -2.35 -35.35 -3.57
N PRO A 129 -2.18 -36.07 -4.69
CA PRO A 129 -3.20 -36.98 -5.22
C PRO A 129 -3.48 -38.23 -4.35
N GLN A 130 -2.98 -38.30 -3.11
CA GLN A 130 -2.98 -39.53 -2.32
C GLN A 130 -4.03 -39.52 -1.20
N VAL A 131 -5.32 -39.60 -1.55
CA VAL A 131 -6.37 -40.26 -0.75
C VAL A 131 -7.52 -40.68 -1.69
N ALA A 132 -7.28 -41.61 -2.62
CA ALA A 132 -8.34 -42.24 -3.42
C ALA A 132 -8.09 -43.74 -3.65
N SER A 133 -7.30 -44.36 -2.77
CA SER A 133 -7.00 -45.78 -2.80
C SER A 133 -6.66 -46.28 -1.39
N GLU A 134 -7.62 -46.23 -0.48
CA GLU A 134 -7.74 -47.15 0.66
C GLU A 134 -9.22 -47.51 0.85
#